data_AF-E6QW40-F1
#
_entry.id   AF-E6QW40-F1
#
_cell.length_a   1.000
_cell.length_b   1.000
_cell.length_c   1.000
_cell.angle_alpha   90.00
_cell.angle_beta   90.00
_cell.angle_gamma   90.00
#
_symmetry.space_group_name_H-M   'P 1'
#
loop_
_entity.id
_entity.type
_entity.pdbx_description
1 polymer ?
#
loop_
_entity_poly.entity_id
_entity_poly.type
_entity_poly.pdbx_seq_one_letter_code
_entity_poly.pdbx_strand_id
1 'polypeptide(L)'
;MFDDPESHPLLRFAGQRVRMVEAIVELRNRVPYGIVRLVYEMLRFDDRGRLDRDTIMHQNVALADLIADEPTMNDTVVVNARSRFIAQGGRWQPSPTLARSVLQAALGEVKCKSL
;
A
#
# COMPACT_ATOMS: atom_id res chain seq x y z
N MET A 1 -8.73 -12.13 -6.59
CA MET A 1 -8.18 -10.92 -7.24
C MET A 1 -6.69 -10.76 -7.04
N PHE A 2 -6.16 -10.62 -5.82
CA PHE A 2 -4.71 -10.50 -5.66
C PHE A 2 -3.96 -11.78 -6.10
N ASP A 3 -4.45 -12.95 -5.68
CA ASP A 3 -3.84 -14.24 -6.03
C ASP A 3 -4.17 -14.73 -7.44
N ASP A 4 -5.21 -14.16 -8.04
CA ASP A 4 -5.63 -14.45 -9.41
C ASP A 4 -6.15 -13.16 -10.06
N PRO A 5 -5.26 -12.30 -10.59
CA PRO A 5 -5.66 -11.07 -11.28
C PRO A 5 -6.31 -11.33 -12.63
N GLU A 6 -5.96 -12.45 -13.26
CA GLU A 6 -6.39 -12.82 -14.61
C GLU A 6 -7.89 -13.11 -14.66
N SER A 7 -8.41 -13.84 -13.68
CA SER A 7 -9.84 -14.16 -13.56
C SER A 7 -10.68 -13.03 -12.95
N HIS A 8 -10.05 -11.96 -12.44
CA HIS A 8 -10.72 -10.90 -11.69
C HIS A 8 -10.33 -9.49 -12.16
N PRO A 9 -10.57 -9.12 -13.43
CA PRO A 9 -10.27 -7.79 -13.93
C PRO A 9 -11.18 -6.71 -13.32
N LEU A 10 -10.60 -5.57 -12.96
CA LEU A 10 -11.29 -4.35 -12.56
C LEU A 10 -11.27 -3.33 -13.70
N LEU A 11 -12.18 -3.49 -14.66
CA LEU A 11 -12.22 -2.71 -15.91
C LEU A 11 -12.23 -1.19 -15.70
N ARG A 12 -12.87 -0.70 -14.63
CA ARG A 12 -12.87 0.72 -14.26
C ARG A 12 -11.48 1.32 -14.01
N PHE A 13 -10.49 0.48 -13.75
CA PHE A 13 -9.10 0.87 -13.51
C PHE A 13 -8.16 0.46 -14.65
N ALA A 14 -8.68 -0.02 -15.79
CA ALA A 14 -7.85 -0.40 -16.94
C ALA A 14 -6.92 0.74 -17.39
N GLY A 15 -5.62 0.41 -17.52
CA GLY A 15 -4.55 1.35 -17.88
C GLY A 15 -4.23 2.39 -16.79
N GLN A 16 -4.83 2.28 -15.60
CA GLN A 16 -4.69 3.28 -14.54
C GLN A 16 -3.65 2.89 -13.50
N ARG A 17 -3.15 3.93 -12.84
CA ARG A 17 -2.38 3.82 -11.62
C ARG A 17 -3.19 4.39 -10.45
N VAL A 18 -3.48 3.57 -9.47
CA VAL A 18 -4.47 3.84 -8.41
C VAL A 18 -3.78 4.01 -7.07
N ARG A 19 -4.17 5.05 -6.32
CA ARG A 19 -3.78 5.23 -4.92
C ARG A 19 -4.63 4.31 -4.04
N MET A 20 -4.00 3.35 -3.38
CA MET A 20 -4.62 2.43 -2.43
C MET A 20 -4.14 2.74 -1.01
N VAL A 21 -5.00 2.45 -0.03
CA VAL A 21 -4.62 2.34 1.37
C VAL A 21 -4.99 0.96 1.88
N GLU A 22 -4.05 0.27 2.52
CA GLU A 22 -4.30 -0.95 3.29
C GLU A 22 -4.29 -0.60 4.79
N ALA A 23 -5.33 -1.00 5.52
CA ALA A 23 -5.41 -0.85 6.96
C ALA A 23 -5.69 -2.22 7.60
N ILE A 24 -4.83 -2.62 8.53
CA ILE A 24 -5.07 -3.76 9.42
C ILE A 24 -5.52 -3.20 10.76
N VAL A 25 -6.73 -3.60 11.19
CA VAL A 25 -7.34 -3.10 12.41
C VAL A 25 -7.53 -4.21 13.44
N GLU A 26 -7.30 -3.88 14.69
CA GLU A 26 -7.64 -4.72 15.82
C GLU A 26 -9.13 -4.58 16.13
N LEU A 27 -9.80 -5.70 16.35
CA LEU A 27 -11.20 -5.74 16.74
C LEU A 27 -11.34 -6.17 18.20
N ARG A 28 -12.12 -5.43 18.97
CA ARG A 28 -12.59 -5.85 20.30
C ARG A 28 -14.10 -6.01 20.26
N ASN A 29 -14.59 -7.21 20.56
CA ASN A 29 -16.01 -7.55 20.48
C ASN A 29 -16.65 -7.19 19.11
N ARG A 30 -15.92 -7.44 18.01
CA ARG A 30 -16.29 -7.09 16.62
C ARG A 30 -16.37 -5.60 16.30
N VAL A 31 -15.87 -4.72 17.18
CA VAL A 31 -15.76 -3.28 16.94
C VAL A 31 -14.30 -2.91 16.70
N PRO A 32 -13.96 -2.16 15.64
CA PRO A 32 -12.60 -1.64 15.45
C PRO A 32 -12.16 -0.82 16.65
N TYR A 33 -11.00 -1.14 17.21
CA TYR A 33 -10.46 -0.53 18.42
C TYR A 33 -9.11 0.15 18.18
N GLY A 34 -8.30 -0.40 17.27
CA GLY A 34 -6.97 0.14 16.97
C GLY A 34 -6.54 -0.17 15.56
N ILE A 35 -5.58 0.59 15.03
CA ILE A 35 -4.94 0.35 13.74
C ILE A 35 -3.57 -0.22 14.01
N VAL A 36 -3.34 -1.45 13.57
CA VAL A 36 -2.08 -2.18 13.73
C VAL A 36 -1.10 -1.84 12.61
N ARG A 37 -1.61 -1.67 11.40
CA ARG A 37 -0.80 -1.33 10.21
C ARG A 37 -1.60 -0.44 9.27
N LEU A 38 -0.92 0.55 8.70
CA LEU A 38 -1.48 1.43 7.69
C LEU A 38 -0.43 1.67 6.60
N VAL A 39 -0.75 1.34 5.35
CA VAL A 39 0.17 1.48 4.22
C VAL A 39 -0.51 2.21 3.07
N TYR A 40 0.24 3.13 2.44
CA TYR A 40 -0.19 3.92 1.30
C TYR A 40 0.55 3.45 0.05
N GLU A 41 -0.13 2.70 -0.80
CA GLU A 41 0.47 1.99 -1.94
C GLU A 41 -0.09 2.48 -3.28
N MET A 42 0.73 2.40 -4.32
CA MET A 42 0.36 2.71 -5.69
C MET A 42 0.17 1.40 -6.46
N LEU A 43 -1.08 1.07 -6.80
CA LEU A 43 -1.39 -0.07 -7.63
C LEU A 43 -1.29 0.30 -9.12
N ARG A 44 -0.82 -0.64 -9.94
CA ARG A 44 -0.90 -0.54 -11.40
C ARG A 44 -1.87 -1.59 -11.93
N PHE A 45 -2.65 -1.19 -12.92
CA PHE A 45 -3.50 -2.07 -13.69
C PHE A 45 -3.09 -2.00 -15.15
N ASP A 46 -3.11 -3.16 -15.83
CA ASP A 46 -2.90 -3.21 -17.27
C ASP A 46 -4.13 -2.69 -18.03
N ASP A 47 -4.03 -2.62 -19.36
CA ASP A 47 -5.12 -2.12 -20.23
C ASP A 47 -6.37 -3.01 -20.21
N ARG A 48 -6.32 -4.17 -19.58
CA ARG A 48 -7.45 -5.08 -19.35
C ARG A 48 -8.01 -4.99 -17.92
N GLY A 49 -7.48 -4.08 -17.10
CA GLY A 49 -7.90 -3.89 -15.71
C GLY A 49 -7.38 -4.97 -14.77
N ARG A 50 -6.33 -5.70 -15.13
CA ARG A 50 -5.72 -6.72 -14.29
C ARG A 50 -4.64 -6.10 -13.42
N LEU A 51 -4.60 -6.50 -12.15
CA LEU A 51 -3.63 -6.00 -11.20
C LEU A 51 -2.23 -6.49 -11.56
N ASP A 52 -1.27 -5.57 -11.65
CA ASP A 52 0.15 -5.86 -11.83
C ASP A 52 0.75 -6.35 -10.50
N ARG A 53 0.50 -7.63 -10.20
CA ARG A 53 0.90 -8.29 -8.95
C ARG A 53 2.41 -8.31 -8.78
N ASP A 54 3.15 -8.56 -9.85
CA ASP A 54 4.61 -8.65 -9.82
C ASP A 54 5.23 -7.33 -9.39
N THR A 55 4.72 -6.21 -9.91
CA THR A 55 5.17 -4.87 -9.48
C THR A 55 4.94 -4.65 -7.98
N ILE A 56 3.78 -5.07 -7.45
CA ILE A 56 3.48 -4.93 -6.01
C ILE A 56 4.42 -5.79 -5.16
N MET A 57 4.69 -7.03 -5.58
CA MET A 57 5.60 -7.92 -4.86
C MET A 57 7.03 -7.37 -4.83
N HIS A 58 7.54 -6.86 -5.96
CA HIS A 58 8.85 -6.22 -5.99
C HIS A 58 8.92 -4.96 -5.11
N GLN A 59 7.85 -4.16 -5.07
CA GLN A 59 7.76 -2.99 -4.18
C GLN A 59 7.78 -3.38 -2.70
N ASN A 60 7.08 -4.45 -2.34
CA ASN A 60 7.03 -4.95 -0.96
C ASN A 60 8.34 -5.58 -0.51
N VAL A 61 9.04 -6.30 -1.39
CA VAL A 61 10.40 -6.80 -1.11
C VAL A 61 11.37 -5.63 -0.94
N ALA A 62 11.38 -4.67 -1.88
CA ALA A 62 12.24 -3.50 -1.79
C ALA A 62 11.98 -2.67 -0.52
N LEU A 63 10.72 -2.62 -0.06
CA LEU A 63 10.37 -2.00 1.21
C LEU A 63 10.92 -2.77 2.42
N ALA A 64 10.80 -4.10 2.43
CA ALA A 64 11.34 -4.93 3.50
C ALA A 64 12.86 -4.78 3.60
N ASP A 65 13.56 -4.74 2.45
CA ASP A 65 14.99 -4.49 2.38
C ASP A 65 15.36 -3.16 3.05
N LEU A 66 14.60 -2.09 2.81
CA LEU A 66 14.88 -0.77 3.42
C LEU A 66 14.71 -0.75 4.93
N ILE A 67 13.77 -1.53 5.47
CA ILE A 67 13.57 -1.64 6.91
C ILE A 67 14.72 -2.44 7.53
N ALA A 68 15.21 -3.47 6.83
CA ALA A 68 16.33 -4.29 7.28
C ALA A 68 17.68 -3.55 7.20
N ASP A 69 17.87 -2.68 6.19
CA ASP A 69 19.08 -1.89 5.96
C ASP A 69 19.14 -0.57 6.77
N GLU A 70 18.27 -0.36 7.77
CA GLU A 70 18.36 0.85 8.62
C GLU A 70 19.74 0.92 9.30
N PRO A 71 20.60 1.90 8.94
CA PRO A 71 21.98 1.90 9.37
C PRO A 71 22.07 2.18 10.87
N THR A 72 22.71 1.28 11.61
CA THR A 72 23.29 1.62 12.91
C THR A 72 24.29 2.77 12.70
N MET A 73 24.25 3.78 13.58
CA MET A 73 24.84 5.12 13.38
C MET A 73 26.36 5.21 13.07
N ASN A 74 27.08 4.09 12.91
CA ASN A 74 28.54 4.08 12.90
C ASN A 74 29.21 3.50 11.64
N ASP A 75 28.49 3.10 10.60
CA ASP A 75 29.13 2.57 9.38
C ASP A 75 28.82 3.37 8.11
N THR A 76 29.85 3.52 7.27
CA THR A 76 29.72 4.06 5.90
C THR A 76 28.99 3.02 5.04
N VAL A 77 27.66 2.98 5.15
CA VAL A 77 26.83 2.00 4.44
C VAL A 77 26.72 2.39 2.96
N VAL A 78 27.25 1.54 2.08
CA VAL A 78 26.96 1.60 0.64
C VAL A 78 25.52 1.14 0.45
N VAL A 79 24.63 2.08 0.13
CA VAL A 79 23.20 1.78 0.00
C VAL A 79 22.86 1.38 -1.42
N ASN A 80 22.13 0.27 -1.59
CA ASN A 80 21.49 -0.08 -2.85
C ASN A 80 20.35 0.91 -3.19
N ALA A 81 20.68 1.94 -3.97
CA ALA A 81 19.71 2.97 -4.35
C ALA A 81 18.52 2.42 -5.15
N ARG A 82 18.66 1.29 -5.84
CA ARG A 82 17.59 0.68 -6.65
C ARG A 82 16.38 0.31 -5.79
N SER A 83 16.61 -0.32 -4.64
CA SER A 83 15.52 -0.68 -3.71
C SER A 83 14.82 0.56 -3.17
N ARG A 84 15.55 1.65 -2.89
CA ARG A 84 14.97 2.96 -2.53
C ARG A 84 14.03 3.50 -3.60
N PHE A 85 14.45 3.49 -4.87
CA PHE A 85 13.62 3.99 -5.97
C PHE A 85 12.37 3.13 -6.19
N ILE A 86 12.50 1.81 -6.12
CA ILE A 86 11.37 0.89 -6.28
C ILE A 86 10.35 1.08 -5.15
N ALA A 87 10.80 1.12 -3.89
CA ALA A 87 9.92 1.31 -2.74
C ALA A 87 9.25 2.69 -2.75
N GLN A 88 9.99 3.75 -3.08
CA GLN A 88 9.43 5.11 -3.18
C GLN A 88 8.43 5.21 -4.33
N GLY A 89 8.72 4.59 -5.47
CA GLY A 89 7.82 4.53 -6.62
C GLY A 89 6.55 3.73 -6.35
N GLY A 90 6.56 2.82 -5.37
CA GLY A 90 5.38 2.06 -4.94
C GLY A 90 4.48 2.77 -3.94
N ARG A 91 4.87 3.94 -3.45
CA ARG A 91 4.17 4.64 -2.36
C ARG A 91 3.63 6.00 -2.78
N TRP A 92 2.69 6.50 -2.00
CA TRP A 92 2.22 7.87 -2.08
C TRP A 92 1.98 8.45 -0.69
N GLN A 93 2.08 9.77 -0.57
CA GLN A 93 1.82 10.44 0.69
C GLN A 93 0.42 11.09 0.65
N PRO A 94 -0.46 10.79 1.61
CA PRO A 94 -1.74 11.49 1.71
C PRO A 94 -1.56 12.92 2.23
N SER A 95 -2.52 13.78 1.91
CA SER A 95 -2.67 15.05 2.63
C SER A 95 -3.09 14.77 4.08
N PRO A 96 -2.81 15.67 5.04
CA PRO A 96 -3.23 15.48 6.43
C PRO A 96 -4.75 15.27 6.60
N THR A 97 -5.55 15.93 5.77
CA THR A 97 -7.01 15.78 5.76
C THR A 97 -7.42 14.38 5.29
N LEU A 98 -6.82 13.88 4.21
CA LEU A 98 -7.11 12.55 3.70
C LEU A 98 -6.63 11.45 4.66
N ALA A 99 -5.45 11.62 5.26
CA ALA A 99 -4.94 10.71 6.28
C ALA A 99 -5.91 10.60 7.46
N ARG A 100 -6.46 11.74 7.95
CA ARG A 100 -7.50 11.73 8.98
C ARG A 100 -8.75 10.96 8.54
N SER A 101 -9.29 11.25 7.36
CA SER A 101 -10.48 10.54 6.87
C SER A 101 -10.26 9.03 6.71
N VAL A 102 -9.06 8.61 6.32
CA VAL A 102 -8.66 7.19 6.26
C VAL A 102 -8.67 6.55 7.64
N LEU A 103 -8.11 7.21 8.65
CA LEU A 103 -8.09 6.70 10.03
C LEU A 103 -9.51 6.53 10.58
N GLN A 104 -10.36 7.55 10.37
CA GLN A 104 -11.77 7.50 10.78
C GLN A 104 -12.52 6.38 10.08
N ALA A 105 -12.27 6.17 8.79
CA ALA A 105 -12.90 5.09 8.03
C ALA A 105 -12.44 3.71 8.53
N ALA A 106 -11.15 3.53 8.80
CA ALA A 106 -10.59 2.28 9.32
C ALA A 106 -11.16 1.92 10.70
N LEU A 107 -11.40 2.91 11.55
CA LEU A 107 -12.03 2.73 12.87
C LEU A 107 -13.56 2.65 12.82
N GLY A 108 -14.18 2.74 11.64
CA GLY A 108 -15.63 2.65 11.47
C GLY A 108 -16.42 3.91 11.87
N GLU A 109 -15.74 5.04 12.08
CA GLU A 109 -16.36 6.32 12.44
C GLU A 109 -17.06 6.98 11.25
N VAL A 110 -16.57 6.74 10.04
CA VAL A 110 -17.15 7.23 8.79
C VAL A 110 -17.34 6.09 7.79
N LYS A 111 -18.44 6.12 7.04
CA LYS A 111 -18.69 5.15 5.98
C LYS A 111 -17.92 5.52 4.71
N CYS A 112 -17.16 4.57 4.18
CA CYS A 112 -16.67 4.65 2.80
C CYS A 112 -17.83 4.54 1.82
N LYS A 113 -17.80 5.33 0.75
CA LYS A 113 -18.71 5.12 -0.38
C LYS A 113 -18.33 3.80 -1.06
N SER A 114 -19.31 2.94 -1.32
CA SER A 114 -19.08 1.76 -2.16
C SER A 114 -18.75 2.20 -3.58
N LEU A 115 -17.82 1.49 -4.18
CA LEU A 115 -17.31 1.73 -5.52
C LEU A 115 -18.12 1.00 -6.58
#